data_AF-S6A8G3-F1
#
_entry.id   AF-S6A8G3-F1
#
_cell.length_a   1.000
_cell.length_b   1.000
_cell.length_c   1.000
_cell.angle_alpha   90.00
_cell.angle_beta   90.00
_cell.angle_gamma   90.00
#
_symmetry.space_group_name_H-M   'P 1'
#
loop_
_entity.id
_entity.type
_entity.pdbx_description
1 polymer ?
#
loop_
_entity_poly.entity_id
_entity_poly.type
_entity_poly.pdbx_seq_one_letter_code
_entity_poly.pdbx_strand_id
1 'polypeptide(L)'
;MCTARRAALEVEMKKLFLAMIFGIILSFVYAAPFGLKMGMTVEEIAEQCEEEPSYVKDDIYLVKPRKKHPLFSYYAVYVNEKTGLYQIRAISDSVTCNKYGTEIQNAFNSVKDRIAKTYGKPQIINKVDSAISSFLQKDEYWFQTLKAGSRRLSAVWGEKQNLLTV
;
A
#
# COMPACT_ATOMS: atom_id res chain seq x y z
N MET A 1 -48.68 20.82 -32.98
CA MET A 1 -47.93 19.55 -32.90
C MET A 1 -46.41 19.68 -32.69
N CYS A 2 -45.80 20.87 -32.80
CA CYS A 2 -44.34 21.02 -32.73
C CYS A 2 -43.74 21.11 -31.30
N THR A 3 -44.52 21.56 -30.31
CA THR A 3 -44.06 21.80 -28.92
C THR A 3 -43.98 20.53 -28.07
N ALA A 4 -44.93 19.59 -28.20
CA ALA A 4 -44.94 18.34 -27.43
C ALA A 4 -43.77 17.39 -27.78
N ARG A 5 -43.33 17.39 -29.06
CA ARG A 5 -42.15 16.60 -29.49
C ARG A 5 -40.84 17.14 -28.93
N ARG A 6 -40.69 18.46 -28.74
CA ARG A 6 -39.50 19.07 -28.11
C ARG A 6 -39.39 18.72 -26.62
N ALA A 7 -40.49 18.79 -25.88
CA ALA A 7 -40.51 18.45 -24.45
C ALA A 7 -40.19 16.97 -24.19
N ALA A 8 -40.69 16.05 -25.03
CA ALA A 8 -40.39 14.62 -24.93
C ALA A 8 -38.90 14.32 -25.20
N LEU A 9 -38.29 14.99 -26.19
CA LEU A 9 -36.87 14.85 -26.50
C LEU A 9 -35.95 15.37 -25.38
N GLU A 10 -36.32 16.48 -24.72
CA GLU A 10 -35.57 16.98 -23.55
C GLU A 10 -35.63 16.03 -22.35
N VAL A 11 -36.79 15.40 -22.11
CA VAL A 11 -36.96 14.44 -21.01
C VAL A 11 -36.13 13.18 -21.27
N GLU A 12 -36.12 12.65 -22.49
CA GLU A 12 -35.30 11.48 -22.86
C GLU A 12 -33.79 11.79 -22.79
N MET A 13 -33.37 12.98 -23.24
CA MET A 13 -31.98 13.43 -23.11
C MET A 13 -31.55 13.59 -21.64
N LYS A 14 -32.42 14.09 -20.75
CA LYS A 14 -32.15 14.18 -19.31
C LYS A 14 -32.04 12.81 -18.64
N LYS A 15 -32.88 11.84 -19.03
CA LYS A 15 -32.80 10.45 -18.55
C LYS A 15 -31.51 9.77 -18.99
N LEU A 16 -31.11 9.96 -20.25
CA LEU A 16 -29.83 9.46 -20.79
C LEU A 16 -28.63 10.10 -20.09
N PHE A 17 -28.69 11.39 -19.79
CA PHE A 17 -27.64 12.10 -19.05
C PHE A 17 -27.53 11.62 -17.59
N LEU A 18 -28.66 11.40 -16.91
CA LEU A 18 -28.70 10.84 -15.55
C LEU A 18 -28.18 9.39 -15.51
N ALA A 19 -28.53 8.56 -16.49
CA ALA A 19 -28.02 7.19 -16.60
C ALA A 19 -26.50 7.15 -16.85
N MET A 20 -25.98 8.08 -17.65
CA MET A 20 -24.54 8.22 -17.89
C MET A 20 -23.79 8.65 -16.62
N ILE A 21 -24.33 9.59 -15.84
CA ILE A 21 -23.76 10.00 -14.55
C ILE A 21 -23.76 8.84 -13.55
N PHE A 22 -24.84 8.06 -13.48
CA PHE A 22 -24.94 6.90 -12.59
C PHE A 22 -23.95 5.78 -12.97
N GLY A 23 -23.68 5.59 -14.27
CA GLY A 23 -22.67 4.67 -14.78
C GLY A 23 -21.22 5.09 -14.47
N ILE A 24 -20.93 6.40 -14.46
CA ILE A 24 -19.58 6.93 -14.20
C ILE A 24 -19.23 6.85 -12.70
N ILE A 25 -20.21 7.05 -11.80
CA ILE A 25 -19.98 7.02 -10.33
C ILE A 25 -19.57 5.62 -9.83
N LEU A 26 -19.90 4.55 -10.56
CA LEU A 26 -19.58 3.16 -10.17
C LEU A 26 -18.11 2.76 -10.35
N SER A 27 -17.26 3.63 -10.92
CA SER A 27 -15.93 3.22 -11.43
C SER A 27 -14.75 3.44 -10.48
N PHE A 28 -14.94 4.00 -9.28
CA PHE A 28 -13.83 4.32 -8.36
C PHE A 28 -13.98 3.69 -6.97
N VAL A 29 -14.27 2.40 -6.89
CA VAL A 29 -14.01 1.63 -5.65
C VAL A 29 -12.54 1.25 -5.63
N TYR A 30 -11.66 2.22 -5.38
CA TYR A 30 -10.27 1.89 -5.09
C TYR A 30 -10.23 1.28 -3.69
N ALA A 31 -9.90 -0.01 -3.60
CA ALA A 31 -9.81 -0.69 -2.32
C ALA A 31 -8.66 -0.06 -1.51
N ALA A 32 -9.02 0.57 -0.39
CA ALA A 32 -8.05 1.16 0.52
C ALA A 32 -7.18 0.07 1.15
N PRO A 33 -5.85 0.28 1.33
CA PRO A 33 -4.97 -0.72 1.92
C PRO A 33 -5.49 -1.21 3.27
N PHE A 34 -5.72 -2.51 3.38
CA PHE A 34 -6.25 -3.15 4.59
C PHE A 34 -7.59 -2.59 5.08
N GLY A 35 -8.36 -1.92 4.22
CA GLY A 35 -9.61 -1.23 4.58
C GLY A 35 -9.42 0.14 5.22
N LEU A 36 -8.17 0.61 5.37
CA LEU A 36 -7.83 1.87 6.02
C LEU A 36 -7.58 2.95 4.97
N LYS A 37 -8.27 4.08 5.09
CA LYS A 37 -8.21 5.20 4.14
C LYS A 37 -7.36 6.34 4.69
N MET A 38 -6.61 6.97 3.81
CA MET A 38 -5.95 8.26 4.10
C MET A 38 -6.97 9.23 4.72
N GLY A 39 -6.58 9.91 5.79
CA GLY A 39 -7.43 10.88 6.48
C GLY A 39 -8.25 10.33 7.65
N MET A 40 -8.29 9.01 7.87
CA MET A 40 -9.07 8.45 8.97
C MET A 40 -8.58 8.90 10.35
N THR A 41 -9.50 9.17 11.27
CA THR A 41 -9.17 9.37 12.70
C THR A 41 -8.86 8.04 13.39
N VAL A 42 -8.38 8.09 14.64
CA VAL A 42 -8.11 6.86 15.42
C VAL A 42 -9.42 6.08 15.66
N GLU A 43 -10.51 6.79 15.90
CA GLU A 43 -11.84 6.22 16.13
C GLU A 43 -12.36 5.51 14.87
N GLU A 44 -12.24 6.15 13.70
CA GLU A 44 -12.64 5.53 12.43
C GLU A 44 -11.78 4.30 12.09
N ILE A 45 -10.49 4.31 12.47
CA ILE A 45 -9.61 3.15 12.33
C ILE A 45 -10.04 2.01 13.26
N ALA A 46 -10.44 2.31 14.49
CA ALA A 46 -10.91 1.31 15.46
C ALA A 46 -12.10 0.51 14.90
N GLU A 47 -13.04 1.18 14.24
CA GLU A 47 -14.20 0.54 13.59
C GLU A 47 -13.80 -0.50 12.51
N GLN A 48 -12.63 -0.32 11.88
CA GLN A 48 -12.11 -1.23 10.85
C GLN A 48 -11.22 -2.34 11.41
N CYS A 49 -10.98 -2.36 12.72
CA CYS A 49 -10.07 -3.28 13.40
C CYS A 49 -10.81 -4.39 14.17
N GLU A 50 -10.06 -5.45 14.48
CA GLU A 50 -10.48 -6.54 15.37
C GLU A 50 -10.40 -6.11 16.85
N GLU A 51 -9.51 -5.17 17.16
CA GLU A 51 -9.15 -4.69 18.50
C GLU A 51 -8.93 -3.17 18.44
N GLU A 52 -9.05 -2.50 19.59
CA GLU A 52 -8.79 -1.05 19.69
C GLU A 52 -7.33 -0.72 19.34
N PRO A 53 -7.07 0.41 18.63
CA PRO A 53 -5.73 0.88 18.37
C PRO A 53 -4.93 1.11 19.66
N SER A 54 -3.74 0.51 19.74
CA SER A 54 -2.84 0.66 20.89
C SER A 54 -1.83 1.77 20.63
N TYR A 55 -1.85 2.82 21.46
CA TYR A 55 -0.91 3.92 21.37
C TYR A 55 0.52 3.47 21.68
N VAL A 56 1.48 3.86 20.84
CA VAL A 56 2.91 3.57 21.06
C VAL A 56 3.65 4.82 21.51
N LYS A 57 3.69 5.84 20.64
CA LYS A 57 4.35 7.14 20.86
C LYS A 57 3.99 8.09 19.73
N ASP A 58 4.12 9.39 19.98
CA ASP A 58 3.92 10.44 18.97
C ASP A 58 2.57 10.26 18.25
N ASP A 59 2.58 10.01 16.95
CA ASP A 59 1.42 9.76 16.09
C ASP A 59 1.22 8.27 15.74
N ILE A 60 1.93 7.37 16.43
CA ILE A 60 2.02 5.95 16.06
C ILE A 60 1.10 5.09 16.93
N TYR A 61 0.27 4.30 16.26
CA TYR A 61 -0.60 3.29 16.87
C TYR A 61 -0.37 1.91 16.25
N LEU A 62 -0.42 0.86 17.07
CA LEU A 62 -0.53 -0.51 16.60
C LEU A 62 -1.99 -0.88 16.41
N VAL A 63 -2.30 -1.52 15.29
CA VAL A 63 -3.66 -1.88 14.91
C VAL A 63 -3.74 -3.30 14.37
N LYS A 64 -4.97 -3.84 14.32
CA LYS A 64 -5.24 -5.16 13.77
C LYS A 64 -6.41 -5.10 12.79
N PRO A 65 -6.17 -4.67 11.55
CA PRO A 65 -7.25 -4.46 10.58
C PRO A 65 -7.93 -5.77 10.20
N ARG A 66 -9.26 -5.76 10.08
CA ARG A 66 -10.04 -6.95 9.68
C ARG A 66 -9.66 -7.47 8.29
N LYS A 67 -9.27 -6.57 7.39
CA LYS A 67 -8.83 -6.88 6.01
C LYS A 67 -7.31 -7.03 5.90
N LYS A 68 -6.68 -7.80 6.80
CA LYS A 68 -5.24 -8.09 6.78
C LYS A 68 -4.82 -8.97 5.60
N HIS A 69 -3.54 -8.89 5.24
CA HIS A 69 -2.93 -9.74 4.22
C HIS A 69 -2.13 -10.87 4.91
N PRO A 70 -2.21 -12.13 4.47
CA PRO A 70 -1.61 -13.27 5.20
C PRO A 70 -0.10 -13.20 5.45
N LEU A 71 0.63 -12.38 4.66
CA LEU A 71 2.07 -12.20 4.81
C LEU A 71 2.45 -11.26 5.97
N PHE A 72 1.57 -10.36 6.39
CA PHE A 72 1.88 -9.35 7.39
C PHE A 72 1.18 -9.66 8.70
N SER A 73 1.93 -9.58 9.80
CA SER A 73 1.47 -9.93 11.14
C SER A 73 1.29 -8.68 12.01
N TYR A 74 2.07 -7.63 11.75
CA TYR A 74 2.03 -6.39 12.52
C TYR A 74 1.69 -5.21 11.63
N TYR A 75 0.86 -4.31 12.15
CA TYR A 75 0.44 -3.10 11.46
C TYR A 75 0.62 -1.91 12.38
N ALA A 76 1.44 -0.95 11.95
CA ALA A 76 1.56 0.35 12.58
C ALA A 76 0.93 1.42 11.68
N VAL A 77 0.09 2.26 12.24
CA VAL A 77 -0.51 3.41 11.55
C VAL A 77 0.01 4.69 12.16
N TYR A 78 0.14 5.71 11.32
CA TYR A 78 0.58 7.04 11.71
C TYR A 78 -0.58 8.01 11.48
N VAL A 79 -1.07 8.61 12.55
CA VAL A 79 -2.32 9.39 12.57
C VAL A 79 -2.04 10.73 13.23
N ASN A 80 -2.14 11.81 12.46
CA ASN A 80 -1.98 13.17 12.96
C ASN A 80 -3.36 13.84 13.11
N GLU A 81 -3.56 14.65 14.14
CA GLU A 81 -4.85 15.31 14.41
C GLU A 81 -5.38 16.15 13.24
N LYS A 82 -4.50 16.78 12.46
CA LYS A 82 -4.87 17.65 11.35
C LYS A 82 -5.13 16.89 10.06
N THR A 83 -4.33 15.88 9.76
CA THR A 83 -4.38 15.17 8.47
C THR A 83 -5.04 13.80 8.54
N GLY A 84 -5.34 13.30 9.75
CA GLY A 84 -5.72 11.91 9.99
C GLY A 84 -4.61 10.93 9.59
N LEU A 85 -5.00 9.70 9.30
CA LEU A 85 -4.12 8.62 8.84
C LEU A 85 -3.31 9.05 7.63
N TYR A 86 -1.98 9.02 7.73
CA TYR A 86 -1.10 9.41 6.64
C TYR A 86 -0.05 8.37 6.24
N GLN A 87 0.17 7.35 7.07
CA GLN A 87 1.06 6.24 6.74
C GLN A 87 0.58 4.94 7.39
N ILE A 88 0.74 3.84 6.66
CA ILE A 88 0.54 2.47 7.15
C ILE A 88 1.85 1.72 6.94
N ARG A 89 2.38 1.06 7.97
CA ARG A 89 3.48 0.11 7.87
C ARG A 89 2.97 -1.28 8.24
N ALA A 90 3.05 -2.20 7.29
CA ALA A 90 2.74 -3.61 7.50
C ALA A 90 4.05 -4.41 7.53
N ILE A 91 4.23 -5.24 8.55
CA ILE A 91 5.48 -5.96 8.85
C ILE A 91 5.15 -7.44 8.96
N SER A 92 5.92 -8.28 8.26
CA SER A 92 5.80 -9.73 8.33
C SER A 92 6.46 -10.27 9.58
N ASP A 93 6.15 -11.51 9.93
CA ASP A 93 7.02 -12.29 10.80
C ASP A 93 8.38 -12.56 10.15
N SER A 94 9.29 -13.16 10.92
CA SER A 94 10.59 -13.59 10.42
C SER A 94 10.45 -14.58 9.27
N VAL A 95 11.18 -14.34 8.18
CA VAL A 95 11.23 -15.26 7.03
C VAL A 95 12.49 -16.11 7.13
N THR A 96 12.33 -17.42 7.34
CA THR A 96 13.42 -18.39 7.20
C THR A 96 13.80 -18.50 5.73
N CYS A 97 15.09 -18.36 5.43
CA CYS A 97 15.57 -18.43 4.05
C CYS A 97 16.99 -19.00 3.97
N ASN A 98 17.35 -19.43 2.77
CA ASN A 98 18.70 -19.90 2.47
C ASN A 98 19.73 -18.74 2.37
N LYS A 99 21.02 -19.08 2.20
CA LYS A 99 22.10 -18.08 2.11
C LYS A 99 21.96 -17.10 0.92
N TYR A 100 21.26 -17.52 -0.13
CA TYR A 100 20.93 -16.71 -1.30
C TYR A 100 19.69 -15.82 -1.09
N GLY A 101 18.96 -15.98 0.02
CA GLY A 101 17.75 -15.24 0.35
C GLY A 101 16.56 -15.54 -0.58
N THR A 102 16.51 -16.73 -1.19
CA THR A 102 15.51 -17.09 -2.21
C THR A 102 14.07 -16.84 -1.73
N GLU A 103 13.74 -17.24 -0.51
CA GLU A 103 12.40 -17.12 0.06
C GLU A 103 12.00 -15.66 0.27
N ILE A 104 12.93 -14.82 0.71
CA ILE A 104 12.73 -13.36 0.85
C ILE A 104 12.51 -12.71 -0.51
N GLN A 105 13.33 -13.06 -1.50
CA GLN A 105 13.20 -12.53 -2.86
C GLN A 105 11.87 -12.95 -3.52
N ASN A 106 11.44 -14.19 -3.29
CA ASN A 106 10.15 -14.68 -3.77
C ASN A 106 8.97 -13.96 -3.09
N ALA A 107 9.02 -13.77 -1.77
CA ALA A 107 8.00 -13.01 -1.04
C ALA A 107 7.93 -11.55 -1.51
N PHE A 108 9.09 -10.91 -1.68
CA PHE A 108 9.20 -9.57 -2.25
C PHE A 108 8.54 -9.47 -3.63
N ASN A 109 8.89 -10.39 -4.55
CA ASN A 109 8.33 -10.38 -5.90
C ASN A 109 6.81 -10.59 -5.90
N SER A 110 6.31 -11.52 -5.09
CA SER A 110 4.88 -11.82 -4.97
C SER A 110 4.07 -10.59 -4.52
N VAL A 111 4.54 -9.88 -3.48
CA VAL A 111 3.89 -8.67 -2.98
C VAL A 111 4.00 -7.54 -4.01
N LYS A 112 5.21 -7.30 -4.52
CA LYS A 112 5.48 -6.26 -5.52
C LYS A 112 4.58 -6.41 -6.73
N ASP A 113 4.48 -7.61 -7.30
CA ASP A 113 3.74 -7.85 -8.53
C ASP A 113 2.23 -7.70 -8.32
N ARG A 114 1.73 -8.04 -7.13
CA ARG A 114 0.34 -7.78 -6.77
C ARG A 114 0.05 -6.28 -6.67
N ILE A 115 0.91 -5.52 -5.99
CA ILE A 115 0.77 -4.06 -5.87
C ILE A 115 0.90 -3.38 -7.23
N ALA A 116 1.78 -3.88 -8.10
CA ALA A 116 2.01 -3.33 -9.43
C ALA A 116 0.77 -3.40 -10.34
N LYS A 117 -0.16 -4.34 -10.10
CA LYS A 117 -1.45 -4.39 -10.82
C LYS A 117 -2.33 -3.19 -10.52
N THR A 118 -2.17 -2.57 -9.37
CA THR A 118 -3.03 -1.51 -8.85
C THR A 118 -2.38 -0.12 -8.97
N TYR A 119 -1.06 -0.04 -8.83
CA TYR A 119 -0.30 1.22 -8.84
C TYR A 119 0.68 1.35 -10.01
N GLY A 120 0.71 0.38 -10.94
CA GLY A 120 1.65 0.37 -12.06
C GLY A 120 3.06 -0.10 -11.67
N LYS A 121 4.04 0.13 -12.55
CA LYS A 121 5.40 -0.37 -12.37
C LYS A 121 6.15 0.43 -11.29
N PRO A 122 6.76 -0.23 -10.28
CA PRO A 122 7.65 0.44 -9.33
C PRO A 122 9.03 0.72 -9.92
N GLN A 123 9.76 1.62 -9.27
CA GLN A 123 11.22 1.65 -9.32
C GLN A 123 11.77 0.57 -8.38
N ILE A 124 12.69 -0.26 -8.88
CA ILE A 124 13.39 -1.26 -8.06
C ILE A 124 14.73 -0.72 -7.59
N ILE A 125 14.95 -0.81 -6.29
CA ILE A 125 16.22 -0.50 -5.65
C ILE A 125 16.76 -1.81 -5.09
N ASN A 126 17.83 -2.33 -5.70
CA ASN A 126 18.60 -3.45 -5.18
C ASN A 126 20.06 -2.99 -5.11
N LYS A 127 20.50 -2.55 -3.93
CA LYS A 127 21.83 -1.97 -3.72
C LYS A 127 22.54 -2.71 -2.60
N VAL A 128 23.81 -3.00 -2.82
CA VAL A 128 24.75 -3.43 -1.80
C VAL A 128 25.72 -2.28 -1.55
N ASP A 129 26.05 -2.04 -0.29
CA ASP A 129 27.04 -1.05 0.11
C ASP A 129 28.39 -1.40 -0.51
N SER A 130 28.92 -0.48 -1.30
CA SER A 130 30.21 -0.66 -1.98
C SER A 130 31.40 -0.69 -1.02
N ALA A 131 31.23 -0.23 0.22
CA ALA A 131 32.29 -0.24 1.24
C ALA A 131 32.57 -1.64 1.80
N ILE A 132 31.69 -2.62 1.59
CA ILE A 132 31.93 -4.00 2.04
C ILE A 132 32.87 -4.75 1.10
N SER A 133 33.62 -5.71 1.65
CA SER A 133 34.51 -6.58 0.87
C SER A 133 33.82 -7.21 -0.33
N SER A 134 34.47 -7.20 -1.50
CA SER A 134 33.98 -7.84 -2.73
C SER A 134 33.66 -9.33 -2.54
N PHE A 135 34.29 -9.99 -1.58
CA PHE A 135 33.97 -11.36 -1.19
C PHE A 135 32.52 -11.50 -0.70
N LEU A 136 32.04 -10.54 0.10
CA LEU A 136 30.67 -10.51 0.65
C LEU A 136 29.64 -10.02 -0.35
N GLN A 137 30.07 -9.47 -1.49
CA GLN A 137 29.15 -9.02 -2.55
C GLN A 137 28.65 -10.19 -3.42
N LYS A 138 29.22 -11.40 -3.28
CA LYS A 138 28.79 -12.61 -4.01
C LYS A 138 27.38 -13.05 -3.61
N ASP A 139 26.70 -13.73 -4.53
CA ASP A 139 25.29 -14.17 -4.37
C ASP A 139 25.06 -15.08 -3.16
N GLU A 140 26.02 -15.90 -2.79
CA GLU A 140 25.90 -16.78 -1.62
C GLU A 140 25.88 -16.04 -0.27
N TYR A 141 26.26 -14.76 -0.25
CA TYR A 141 26.19 -13.88 0.90
C TYR A 141 25.04 -12.86 0.78
N TRP A 142 24.15 -13.05 -0.20
CA TRP A 142 23.04 -12.14 -0.45
C TRP A 142 22.20 -11.92 0.81
N PHE A 143 21.77 -13.00 1.48
CA PHE A 143 20.98 -12.87 2.70
C PHE A 143 21.79 -12.31 3.86
N GLN A 144 23.07 -12.70 3.99
CA GLN A 144 23.92 -12.20 5.05
C GLN A 144 24.10 -10.67 4.96
N THR A 145 24.34 -10.16 3.75
CA THR A 145 24.48 -8.71 3.52
C THR A 145 23.17 -7.96 3.73
N LEU A 146 22.03 -8.55 3.41
CA LEU A 146 20.71 -7.98 3.74
C LEU A 146 20.52 -7.92 5.26
N LYS A 147 20.78 -9.02 5.96
CA LYS A 147 20.65 -9.14 7.42
C LYS A 147 21.58 -8.18 8.16
N ALA A 148 22.78 -7.94 7.64
CA ALA A 148 23.76 -7.01 8.20
C ALA A 148 23.43 -5.52 7.91
N GLY A 149 22.40 -5.24 7.13
CA GLY A 149 22.04 -3.87 6.72
C GLY A 149 22.89 -3.30 5.58
N SER A 150 23.89 -4.04 5.11
CA SER A 150 24.76 -3.65 3.98
C SER A 150 24.11 -3.87 2.61
N ARG A 151 22.93 -4.47 2.53
CA ARG A 151 22.14 -4.61 1.29
C ARG A 151 20.72 -4.14 1.54
N ARG A 152 20.12 -3.53 0.51
CA ARG A 152 18.73 -3.09 0.49
C ARG A 152 18.04 -3.60 -0.76
N LEU A 153 16.85 -4.18 -0.58
CA LEU A 153 15.91 -4.50 -1.65
C LEU A 153 14.57 -3.81 -1.38
N SER A 154 14.12 -2.95 -2.29
CA SER A 154 12.83 -2.26 -2.17
C SER A 154 12.20 -1.96 -3.54
N ALA A 155 10.88 -1.87 -3.55
CA ALA A 155 10.09 -1.38 -4.68
C ALA A 155 9.39 -0.09 -4.25
N VAL A 156 9.53 0.98 -5.04
CA VAL A 156 9.02 2.31 -4.70
C VAL A 156 8.08 2.80 -5.79
N TRP A 157 6.93 3.32 -5.38
CA TRP A 157 5.93 3.96 -6.25
C TRP A 157 5.83 5.45 -5.91
N GLY A 158 5.53 6.27 -6.91
CA GLY A 158 5.38 7.73 -6.77
C GLY A 158 6.67 8.53 -6.97
N GLU A 159 6.53 9.86 -6.94
CA GLU A 159 7.58 10.81 -7.31
C GLU A 159 8.53 11.18 -6.16
N LYS A 160 8.09 11.12 -4.89
CA LYS A 160 8.89 11.46 -3.72
C LYS A 160 9.63 10.24 -3.16
N GLN A 161 10.68 9.81 -3.85
CA GLN A 161 11.41 8.56 -3.59
C GLN A 161 12.43 8.64 -2.43
N ASN A 162 12.68 9.83 -1.86
CA ASN A 162 13.67 10.06 -0.79
C ASN A 162 13.14 9.86 0.64
N LEU A 163 11.88 9.45 0.83
CA LEU A 163 11.27 9.32 2.16
C LEU A 163 11.68 8.03 2.92
N LEU A 164 12.50 7.17 2.33
CA LEU A 164 12.83 5.86 2.90
C LEU A 164 14.17 5.82 3.65
N THR A 165 14.64 6.97 4.11
CA THR A 165 15.79 7.11 5.00
C THR A 165 15.27 7.18 6.44
N VAL A 166 15.00 6.01 7.03
CA VAL A 166 14.88 5.84 8.49
C VAL A 166 15.70 4.61 8.84
#